data_AF-A0A433IDA8-F1
#
_entry.id   AF-A0A433IDA8-F1
#
_cell.length_a   1.000
_cell.length_b   1.000
_cell.length_c   1.000
_cell.angle_alpha   90.00
_cell.angle_beta   90.00
_cell.angle_gamma   90.00
#
_symmetry.space_group_name_H-M   'P 1'
#
loop_
_entity.id
_entity.type
_entity.pdbx_description
1 polymer ?
#
loop_
_entity_poly.entity_id
_entity_poly.type
_entity_poly.pdbx_seq_one_letter_code
_entity_poly.pdbx_strand_id
1 'polypeptide(L)'
;MNTMMGIFTLIFIFTVTPAIGQTVHKCPGPNGKPIYQQTECADATGTDLKIETGKPSTTRKATDAEAEQCLTAIKSIYKYKDPDSLRIEGGAFVNVYPSGRKEILFSMNGKNSYGAYAGAKPAICKYKANGQIEDVQAF
;
A
#
# COMPACT_ATOMS: atom_id res chain seq x y z
N MET A 1 50.14 -52.74 19.00
CA MET A 1 50.66 -51.39 18.69
C MET A 1 49.46 -50.45 18.68
N ASN A 2 49.46 -49.50 19.61
CA ASN A 2 48.27 -48.88 20.18
C ASN A 2 47.68 -47.75 19.34
N THR A 3 46.36 -47.60 19.51
CA THR A 3 45.43 -46.55 19.13
C THR A 3 45.89 -45.13 19.48
N MET A 4 45.66 -44.16 18.60
CA MET A 4 45.60 -42.74 18.99
C MET A 4 44.58 -41.93 18.15
N MET A 5 43.35 -41.96 18.64
CA MET A 5 42.40 -40.85 18.84
C MET A 5 42.66 -39.53 18.06
N GLY A 6 41.92 -39.33 16.96
CA GLY A 6 41.77 -38.04 16.29
C GLY A 6 40.50 -37.33 16.75
N ILE A 7 40.66 -36.26 17.54
CA ILE A 7 39.57 -35.42 18.05
C ILE A 7 39.03 -34.57 16.89
N PHE A 8 37.79 -34.83 16.47
CA PHE A 8 37.03 -34.01 15.53
C PHE A 8 36.47 -32.78 16.26
N THR A 9 37.20 -31.66 16.22
CA THR A 9 36.72 -30.38 16.75
C THR A 9 35.72 -29.76 15.78
N LEU A 10 34.42 -29.90 16.09
CA LEU A 10 33.32 -29.31 15.34
C LEU A 10 33.25 -27.80 15.67
N ILE A 11 33.79 -26.95 14.80
CA ILE A 11 33.71 -25.49 14.93
C ILE A 11 32.31 -25.07 14.46
N PHE A 12 31.42 -24.80 15.42
CA PHE A 12 30.09 -24.23 15.17
C PHE A 12 30.23 -22.72 14.97
N ILE A 13 30.36 -22.28 13.72
CA ILE A 13 30.42 -20.86 13.36
C ILE A 13 29.01 -20.27 13.53
N PHE A 14 28.77 -19.63 14.67
CA PHE A 14 27.60 -18.76 14.88
C PHE A 14 27.77 -17.50 14.02
N THR A 15 27.22 -17.49 12.82
CA THR A 15 27.09 -16.27 12.02
C THR A 15 26.03 -15.38 12.68
N VAL A 16 26.48 -14.38 13.43
CA VAL A 16 25.62 -13.33 13.97
C VAL A 16 25.12 -12.50 12.79
N THR A 17 23.91 -12.75 12.31
CA THR A 17 23.25 -11.87 11.34
C THR A 17 23.04 -10.51 11.99
N PRO A 18 23.56 -9.41 11.43
CA PRO A 18 23.25 -8.08 11.95
C PRO A 18 21.74 -7.87 11.83
N ALA A 19 21.08 -7.68 12.98
CA ALA A 19 19.71 -7.21 13.02
C ALA A 19 19.70 -5.80 12.43
N ILE A 20 19.18 -5.66 11.21
CA ILE A 20 18.92 -4.34 10.61
C ILE A 20 17.80 -3.72 11.44
N GLY A 21 18.18 -2.88 12.42
CA GLY A 21 17.24 -2.03 13.12
C GLY A 21 16.63 -1.07 12.10
N GLN A 22 15.32 -1.20 11.84
CA GLN A 22 14.63 -0.28 10.94
C GLN A 22 14.42 1.05 11.67
N THR A 23 15.38 1.97 11.54
CA THR A 23 15.22 3.35 12.00
C THR A 23 14.30 4.09 11.04
N VAL A 24 13.18 4.60 11.55
CA VAL A 24 12.26 5.43 10.78
C VAL A 24 12.66 6.89 10.97
N HIS A 25 13.16 7.52 9.90
CA HIS A 25 13.61 8.92 9.89
C HIS A 25 12.44 9.84 9.50
N LYS A 26 12.29 10.98 10.18
CA LYS A 26 11.32 12.03 9.83
C LYS A 26 12.00 13.06 8.92
N CYS A 27 11.60 13.11 7.66
CA CYS A 27 12.18 14.00 6.65
C CYS A 27 11.21 15.13 6.26
N PRO A 28 11.73 16.30 5.85
CA PRO A 28 10.92 17.33 5.20
C PRO A 28 10.41 16.81 3.84
N GLY A 29 9.10 16.70 3.70
CA GLY A 29 8.44 16.26 2.48
C GLY A 29 7.99 17.41 1.58
N PRO A 30 7.51 17.10 0.37
CA PRO A 30 6.96 18.10 -0.54
C PRO A 30 5.82 18.87 0.14
N ASN A 31 5.76 20.19 -0.09
CA ASN A 31 4.78 21.12 0.49
C ASN A 31 4.89 21.33 2.02
N GLY A 32 6.06 21.06 2.61
CA GLY A 32 6.32 21.32 4.04
C GLY A 32 5.70 20.31 5.00
N LYS A 33 5.11 19.23 4.48
CA LYS A 33 4.57 18.14 5.30
C LYS A 33 5.65 17.11 5.62
N PRO A 34 5.76 16.61 6.85
CA PRO A 34 6.74 15.59 7.18
C PRO A 34 6.37 14.27 6.50
N ILE A 35 7.36 13.66 5.86
CA ILE A 35 7.31 12.27 5.40
C ILE A 35 8.25 11.46 6.28
N TYR A 36 7.97 10.18 6.46
CA TYR A 36 8.88 9.28 7.19
C TYR A 36 9.62 8.41 6.17
N GLN A 37 10.76 7.80 6.48
CA GLN A 37 11.41 6.82 5.59
C GLN A 37 12.39 5.96 6.35
N GLN A 38 12.63 4.74 5.86
CA GLN A 38 13.61 3.81 6.43
C GLN A 38 15.06 4.14 6.02
N THR A 39 15.22 5.07 5.08
CA THR A 39 16.51 5.57 4.60
C THR A 39 16.73 6.96 5.19
N GLU A 40 17.97 7.28 5.58
CA GLU A 40 18.32 8.62 6.06
C GLU A 40 17.90 9.69 5.05
N CYS A 41 17.51 10.87 5.58
CA CYS A 41 17.10 12.01 4.77
C CYS A 41 18.33 12.59 4.06
N ALA A 42 18.74 12.01 2.94
CA ALA A 42 19.89 12.49 2.17
C ALA A 42 19.52 13.78 1.41
N ASP A 43 19.68 14.96 2.02
CA ASP A 43 19.68 16.35 1.47
C ASP A 43 18.68 16.72 0.36
N ALA A 44 17.71 15.88 0.10
CA ALA A 44 16.77 15.92 -1.00
C ALA A 44 15.41 15.49 -0.44
N THR A 45 14.38 16.17 -0.91
CA THR A 45 12.96 15.78 -0.79
C THR A 45 12.82 14.27 -0.72
N GLY A 46 12.50 13.75 0.46
CA GLY A 46 12.50 12.31 0.69
C GLY A 46 11.53 11.59 -0.25
N THR A 47 11.79 10.30 -0.44
CA THR A 47 10.92 9.43 -1.25
C THR A 47 9.69 9.04 -0.43
N ASP A 48 8.51 9.23 -1.03
CA ASP A 48 7.21 8.92 -0.42
C ASP A 48 7.20 7.51 0.17
N LEU A 49 6.80 7.37 1.44
CA LEU A 49 6.69 6.06 2.09
C LEU A 49 5.79 5.15 1.31
N LYS A 50 6.24 3.91 1.06
CA LYS A 50 5.38 2.87 0.49
C LYS A 50 4.34 2.36 1.50
N ILE A 51 4.51 2.62 2.80
CA ILE A 51 3.68 2.07 3.88
C ILE A 51 3.28 3.19 4.83
N GLU A 52 2.00 3.55 4.84
CA GLU A 52 1.42 4.40 5.88
C GLU A 52 0.99 3.53 7.05
N THR A 53 1.70 3.63 8.17
CA THR A 53 1.33 2.98 9.43
C THR A 53 0.76 4.04 10.37
N GLY A 54 -0.56 4.03 10.59
CA GLY A 54 -1.18 4.97 11.54
C GLY A 54 -2.69 5.16 11.35
N LYS A 55 -3.28 5.97 12.22
CA LYS A 55 -4.68 6.42 12.08
C LYS A 55 -4.76 7.53 11.02
N PRO A 56 -5.80 7.56 10.18
CA PRO A 56 -6.02 8.69 9.29
C PRO A 56 -6.21 9.98 10.09
N SER A 57 -5.62 11.07 9.61
CA SER A 57 -5.83 12.41 10.18
C SER A 57 -7.22 12.96 9.86
N THR A 58 -7.82 12.51 8.77
CA THR A 58 -9.17 12.91 8.38
C THR A 58 -9.83 11.78 7.59
N THR A 59 -11.08 11.49 7.92
CA THR A 59 -11.95 10.64 7.12
C THR A 59 -13.13 11.46 6.64
N ARG A 60 -13.40 11.42 5.34
CA ARG A 60 -14.51 12.16 4.72
C ARG A 60 -15.15 11.33 3.61
N LYS A 61 -16.32 11.75 3.15
CA LYS A 61 -16.89 11.22 1.91
C LYS A 61 -15.99 11.60 0.73
N ALA A 62 -15.81 10.69 -0.21
CA ALA A 62 -15.16 10.99 -1.49
C ALA A 62 -16.06 11.89 -2.33
N THR A 63 -15.44 12.75 -3.14
CA THR A 63 -16.17 13.41 -4.23
C THR A 63 -16.43 12.40 -5.34
N ASP A 64 -17.43 12.67 -6.18
CA ASP A 64 -17.75 11.79 -7.32
C ASP A 64 -16.54 11.65 -8.26
N ALA A 65 -15.83 12.75 -8.53
CA ALA A 65 -14.62 12.74 -9.34
C ALA A 65 -13.49 11.86 -8.74
N GLU A 66 -13.29 11.90 -7.42
CA GLU A 66 -12.29 11.05 -6.75
C GLU A 66 -12.66 9.55 -6.83
N ALA A 67 -13.95 9.24 -6.66
CA ALA A 67 -14.47 7.88 -6.73
C ALA A 67 -14.40 7.33 -8.17
N GLU A 68 -14.78 8.13 -9.18
CA GLU A 68 -14.71 7.78 -10.59
C GLU A 68 -13.27 7.61 -11.09
N GLN A 69 -12.34 8.46 -10.64
CA GLN A 69 -10.92 8.31 -10.97
C GLN A 69 -10.39 6.96 -10.48
N CYS A 70 -10.73 6.58 -9.24
CA CYS A 70 -10.34 5.28 -8.70
C CYS A 70 -10.98 4.11 -9.46
N LEU A 71 -12.30 4.18 -9.72
CA LEU A 71 -13.00 3.15 -10.49
C LEU A 71 -12.40 2.97 -11.89
N THR A 72 -12.04 4.07 -12.54
CA THR A 72 -11.40 4.05 -13.87
C THR A 72 -10.03 3.37 -13.82
N ALA A 73 -9.23 3.65 -12.80
CA ALA A 73 -7.95 2.96 -12.60
C ALA A 73 -8.15 1.45 -12.41
N ILE A 74 -9.13 1.05 -11.60
CA ILE A 74 -9.47 -0.37 -11.38
C ILE A 74 -9.90 -1.04 -12.70
N LYS A 75 -10.78 -0.41 -13.48
CA LYS A 75 -11.21 -0.88 -14.81
C LYS A 75 -10.01 -1.13 -15.73
N SER A 76 -9.02 -0.24 -15.71
CA SER A 76 -7.82 -0.34 -16.55
C SER A 76 -6.86 -1.47 -16.13
N ILE A 77 -6.80 -1.82 -14.84
CA ILE A 77 -5.80 -2.74 -14.29
C ILE A 77 -6.31 -4.18 -14.25
N TYR A 78 -7.56 -4.41 -13.82
CA TYR A 78 -8.06 -5.76 -13.50
C TYR A 78 -8.73 -6.50 -14.66
N LYS A 79 -8.75 -5.94 -15.88
CA LYS A 79 -9.26 -6.58 -17.12
C LYS A 79 -10.59 -7.33 -16.92
N TYR A 80 -11.58 -6.66 -16.33
CA TYR A 80 -12.92 -7.23 -16.17
C TYR A 80 -13.54 -7.59 -17.53
N LYS A 81 -14.33 -8.67 -17.56
CA LYS A 81 -15.03 -9.12 -18.78
C LYS A 81 -15.99 -8.06 -19.33
N ASP A 82 -16.66 -7.35 -18.43
CA ASP A 82 -17.57 -6.24 -18.74
C ASP A 82 -17.25 -5.06 -17.81
N PRO A 83 -16.25 -4.23 -18.17
CA PRO A 83 -15.81 -3.11 -17.34
C PRO A 83 -16.86 -2.00 -17.26
N ASP A 84 -17.77 -1.90 -18.24
CA ASP A 84 -18.84 -0.91 -18.25
C ASP A 84 -19.96 -1.25 -17.27
N SER A 85 -20.13 -2.53 -16.94
CA SER A 85 -21.04 -2.95 -15.87
C SER A 85 -20.58 -2.58 -14.46
N LEU A 86 -19.31 -2.23 -14.26
CA LEU A 86 -18.80 -1.92 -12.93
C LEU A 86 -19.33 -0.57 -12.44
N ARG A 87 -19.91 -0.60 -11.25
CA ARG A 87 -20.46 0.55 -10.55
C ARG A 87 -20.08 0.55 -9.08
N ILE A 88 -20.06 1.73 -8.49
CA ILE A 88 -19.95 1.89 -7.05
C ILE A 88 -21.33 1.67 -6.43
N GLU A 89 -21.41 0.88 -5.36
CA GLU A 89 -22.61 0.66 -4.58
C GLU A 89 -22.47 1.31 -3.20
N GLY A 90 -23.43 2.16 -2.85
CA GLY A 90 -23.38 2.94 -1.60
C GLY A 90 -22.52 4.20 -1.74
N GLY A 91 -21.64 4.42 -0.77
CA GLY A 91 -20.76 5.59 -0.72
C GLY A 91 -19.28 5.22 -0.79
N ALA A 92 -18.47 6.17 -1.24
CA ALA A 92 -17.02 6.10 -1.19
C ALA A 92 -16.48 7.01 -0.07
N PHE A 93 -15.45 6.55 0.62
CA PHE A 93 -14.79 7.26 1.72
C PHE A 93 -13.32 7.50 1.40
N VAL A 94 -12.81 8.64 1.81
CA VAL A 94 -11.40 9.00 1.70
C VAL A 94 -10.82 9.08 3.10
N ASN A 95 -9.77 8.30 3.34
CA ASN A 95 -8.89 8.44 4.48
C ASN A 95 -7.65 9.22 4.04
N VAL A 96 -7.38 10.35 4.68
CA VAL A 96 -6.17 11.15 4.44
C VAL A 96 -5.26 10.98 5.65
N TYR A 97 -3.99 10.67 5.39
CA TYR A 97 -2.97 10.46 6.41
C TYR A 97 -2.12 11.72 6.64
N PRO A 98 -1.44 11.83 7.79
CA PRO A 98 -0.58 12.98 8.10
C PRO A 98 0.50 13.27 7.04
N SER A 99 1.01 12.23 6.37
CA SER A 99 1.96 12.34 5.24
C SER A 99 1.38 13.06 4.01
N GLY A 100 0.06 13.20 3.93
CA GLY A 100 -0.66 13.68 2.76
C GLY A 100 -1.09 12.56 1.81
N ARG A 101 -0.66 11.32 2.05
CA ARG A 101 -1.16 10.15 1.32
C ARG A 101 -2.64 9.95 1.62
N LYS A 102 -3.38 9.41 0.65
CA LYS A 102 -4.80 9.13 0.82
C LYS A 102 -5.18 7.77 0.26
N GLU A 103 -6.20 7.17 0.83
CA GLU A 103 -6.84 6.00 0.27
C GLU A 103 -8.33 6.25 0.08
N ILE A 104 -8.89 5.71 -0.99
CA ILE A 104 -10.31 5.76 -1.29
C ILE A 104 -10.85 4.34 -1.19
N LEU A 105 -11.83 4.14 -0.31
CA LEU A 105 -12.50 2.86 -0.09
C LEU A 105 -13.96 2.95 -0.53
N PHE A 106 -14.43 1.95 -1.25
CA PHE A 106 -15.84 1.79 -1.60
C PHE A 106 -16.19 0.34 -1.89
N SER A 107 -17.49 0.07 -1.98
CA SER A 107 -17.99 -1.19 -2.51
C SER A 107 -18.27 -1.03 -4.00
N MET A 108 -17.79 -1.98 -4.80
CA MET A 108 -17.99 -2.06 -6.24
C MET A 108 -18.75 -3.33 -6.58
N ASN A 109 -19.65 -3.24 -7.56
CA ASN A 109 -20.39 -4.39 -8.07
C ASN A 109 -20.34 -4.40 -9.60
N GLY A 110 -20.33 -5.60 -10.16
CA GLY A 110 -20.28 -5.84 -11.61
C GLY A 110 -21.22 -6.96 -12.01
N LYS A 111 -21.58 -6.99 -13.29
CA LYS A 111 -22.40 -8.07 -13.83
C LYS A 111 -21.56 -9.33 -14.03
N ASN A 112 -22.14 -10.48 -13.71
CA ASN A 112 -21.60 -11.77 -14.09
C ASN A 112 -21.91 -12.09 -15.56
N SER A 113 -21.47 -13.26 -16.04
CA SER A 113 -21.71 -13.72 -17.42
C SER A 113 -23.19 -13.88 -17.80
N TYR A 114 -24.09 -13.91 -16.82
CA TYR A 114 -25.53 -14.04 -17.00
C TYR A 114 -26.24 -12.66 -16.96
N GLY A 115 -25.48 -11.56 -16.84
CA GLY A 115 -26.01 -10.19 -16.85
C GLY A 115 -26.57 -9.71 -15.50
N ALA A 116 -26.54 -10.56 -14.46
CA ALA A 116 -26.96 -10.20 -13.11
C ALA A 116 -25.78 -9.67 -12.30
N TYR A 117 -26.03 -8.74 -11.38
CA TYR A 117 -25.01 -8.26 -10.45
C TYR A 117 -24.61 -9.36 -9.46
N ALA A 118 -23.31 -9.62 -9.36
CA ALA A 118 -22.77 -10.75 -8.60
C ALA A 118 -22.69 -10.49 -7.08
N GLY A 119 -22.86 -9.24 -6.66
CA GLY A 119 -22.76 -8.80 -5.28
C GLY A 119 -21.57 -7.86 -5.10
N ALA A 120 -21.76 -6.87 -4.22
CA ALA A 120 -20.75 -5.84 -4.01
C ALA A 120 -19.53 -6.39 -3.27
N LYS A 121 -18.36 -5.99 -3.73
CA LYS A 121 -17.06 -6.31 -3.14
C LYS A 121 -16.30 -5.03 -2.80
N PRO A 122 -15.50 -5.01 -1.72
CA PRO A 122 -14.71 -3.84 -1.41
C PRO A 122 -13.66 -3.58 -2.49
N ALA A 123 -13.32 -2.31 -2.66
CA ALA A 123 -12.27 -1.83 -3.53
C ALA A 123 -11.55 -0.66 -2.83
N ILE A 124 -10.25 -0.56 -3.06
CA ILE A 124 -9.37 0.43 -2.44
C ILE A 124 -8.43 0.99 -3.50
N CYS A 125 -8.36 2.31 -3.64
CA CYS A 125 -7.24 2.97 -4.35
C CYS A 125 -6.38 3.73 -3.36
N LYS A 126 -5.07 3.48 -3.41
CA LYS A 126 -4.06 4.17 -2.62
C LYS A 126 -3.38 5.21 -3.49
N TYR A 127 -3.23 6.41 -2.92
CA TYR A 127 -2.62 7.56 -3.58
C TYR A 127 -1.41 8.02 -2.79
N LYS A 128 -0.38 8.40 -3.53
CA LYS A 128 0.78 9.13 -3.03
C LYS A 128 0.40 10.52 -2.54
N ALA A 129 1.28 11.16 -1.77
CA ALA A 129 1.05 12.51 -1.27
C ALA A 129 0.94 13.55 -2.41
N ASN A 130 1.54 13.26 -3.56
CA ASN A 130 1.46 14.09 -4.78
C ASN A 130 0.15 13.89 -5.58
N GLY A 131 -0.78 13.04 -5.11
CA GLY A 131 -2.05 12.79 -5.77
C GLY A 131 -2.04 11.75 -6.90
N GLN A 132 -0.88 11.13 -7.20
CA GLN A 132 -0.81 10.00 -8.13
C GLN A 132 -1.31 8.71 -7.47
N ILE A 133 -1.99 7.87 -8.25
CA ILE A 133 -2.35 6.52 -7.82
C ILE A 133 -1.07 5.70 -7.67
N GLU A 134 -0.90 5.08 -6.51
CA GLU A 134 0.20 4.18 -6.23
C GLU A 134 -0.20 2.72 -6.46
N ASP A 135 -1.38 2.35 -5.97
CA ASP A 135 -1.86 0.97 -5.93
C ASP A 135 -3.39 0.95 -5.96
N VAL A 136 -3.95 -0.11 -6.55
CA VAL A 136 -5.39 -0.36 -6.55
C VAL A 136 -5.65 -1.81 -6.19
N GLN A 137 -6.65 -2.05 -5.36
CA GLN A 137 -7.02 -3.37 -4.87
C GLN A 137 -8.52 -3.55 -5.02
N ALA A 138 -8.94 -4.62 -5.69
CA ALA A 138 -10.34 -5.04 -5.79
C ALA A 138 -10.45 -6.49 -5.32
N PHE A 139 -11.44 -6.77 -4.48
CA PHE A 139 -11.63 -8.06 -3.80
C PHE A 139 -12.79 -8.89 -4.37
#